data_AF-U7Q9D6-F1
#
_entry.id   AF-U7Q9D6-F1
#
_cell.length_a   1.000
_cell.length_b   1.000
_cell.length_c   1.000
_cell.angle_alpha   90.00
_cell.angle_beta   90.00
_cell.angle_gamma   90.00
#
_symmetry.space_group_name_H-M   'P 1'
#
loop_
_entity.id
_entity.type
_entity.pdbx_description
1 polymer ?
#
loop_
_entity_poly.entity_id
_entity_poly.type
_entity_poly.pdbx_seq_one_letter_code
_entity_poly.pdbx_strand_id
1 'polypeptide(L)' 'MRLLIAASGTGGHLFPAIATAAQLQDYQIEWLGVPDRLETQLVPQQYPLHTISVQGFQQRFGLGTVRTFSRLKIGRA' A
#
# COMPACT_ATOMS: atom_id res chain seq x y z
N MET A 1 3.95 -19.89 14.97
CA MET A 1 4.05 -18.48 15.43
C MET A 1 3.08 -17.64 14.61
N ARG A 2 2.48 -16.56 15.15
CA ARG A 2 1.57 -15.69 14.37
C ARG A 2 2.35 -14.49 13.83
N LEU A 3 2.15 -14.14 12.56
CA LEU A 3 2.79 -13.01 11.89
C LEU A 3 1.72 -12.10 11.28
N LEU A 4 1.73 -10.83 11.65
CA LEU A 4 0.88 -9.81 11.04
C LEU A 4 1.67 -9.06 9.97
N ILE A 5 1.19 -9.08 8.73
CA ILE A 5 1.79 -8.33 7.61
C ILE A 5 0.93 -7.09 7.35
N ALA A 6 1.54 -5.91 7.48
CA ALA A 6 0.91 -4.63 7.17
C ALA A 6 1.52 -4.03 5.89
N ALA A 7 0.99 -4.43 4.73
CA ALA A 7 1.40 -3.89 3.44
C ALA A 7 0.18 -3.43 2.63
N SER A 8 0.23 -2.18 2.17
CA SER A 8 -0.83 -1.46 1.46
C SER A 8 -0.19 -0.50 0.44
N GLY A 9 -0.95 -0.04 -0.56
CA GLY A 9 -0.48 0.95 -1.54
C GLY A 9 -0.86 0.63 -2.98
N THR A 10 -0.12 1.17 -3.95
CA THR A 10 -0.36 1.00 -5.40
C THR A 10 0.25 -0.28 -5.99
N GLY A 11 0.78 -1.18 -5.15
CA GLY A 11 1.40 -2.44 -5.58
C GLY A 11 2.87 -2.60 -5.16
N GLY A 12 3.65 -1.52 -5.13
CA GLY A 12 5.10 -1.57 -4.90
C GLY A 12 5.54 -2.25 -3.59
N HIS A 13 4.73 -2.15 -2.53
CA HIS A 13 4.93 -2.89 -1.28
C HIS A 13 4.07 -4.16 -1.19
N LEU A 14 2.93 -4.17 -1.87
CA LEU A 14 1.94 -5.24 -1.78
C LEU A 14 2.44 -6.53 -2.46
N PHE A 15 2.93 -6.45 -3.70
CA PHE A 15 3.39 -7.63 -4.43
C PHE A 15 4.61 -8.31 -3.77
N PRO A 16 5.67 -7.57 -3.37
CA PRO A 16 6.78 -8.21 -2.66
C PRO A 16 6.35 -8.81 -1.33
N ALA A 17 5.46 -8.16 -0.57
CA ALA A 17 4.97 -8.70 0.69
C ALA A 17 4.20 -10.00 0.51
N ILE A 18 3.35 -10.11 -0.52
CA ILE A 18 2.64 -11.36 -0.85
C ILE A 18 3.64 -12.47 -1.24
N ALA A 19 4.64 -12.13 -2.06
CA ALA A 19 5.68 -13.07 -2.46
C ALA A 19 6.50 -13.56 -1.25
N THR A 20 6.84 -12.67 -0.32
CA THR A 20 7.50 -13.02 0.95
C THR A 20 6.61 -13.89 1.82
N ALA A 21 5.32 -13.55 1.96
CA ALA A 21 4.36 -14.33 2.74
C ALA A 21 4.26 -15.79 2.24
N ALA A 22 4.25 -15.98 0.92
CA ALA A 22 4.21 -17.30 0.30
C ALA A 22 5.42 -18.20 0.65
N GLN A 23 6.55 -17.60 1.04
CA GLN A 23 7.75 -18.32 1.45
C GLN A 23 7.80 -18.64 2.96
N LEU A 24 6.87 -18.10 3.76
CA LEU A 24 6.86 -18.21 5.22
C LEU A 24 5.86 -19.27 5.70
N GLN A 25 6.12 -20.53 5.39
CA GLN A 25 5.19 -21.65 5.65
C GLN A 25 5.01 -21.97 7.15
N ASP A 26 6.00 -21.65 8.00
CA ASP A 26 5.96 -21.93 9.44
C ASP A 26 5.14 -20.91 10.26
N TYR A 27 4.52 -19.94 9.58
CA TYR A 27 3.79 -18.84 10.19
C TYR A 27 2.30 -18.91 9.89
N GLN A 28 1.50 -18.61 10.92
CA GLN A 28 0.09 -18.26 10.74
C GLN A 28 0.02 -16.78 10.38
N ILE A 29 -0.19 -16.50 9.11
CA ILE A 29 -0.15 -15.15 8.56
C ILE A 29 -1.53 -14.50 8.64
N GLU A 30 -1.56 -13.28 9.16
CA GLU A 30 -2.70 -12.37 9.17
C GLU A 30 -2.31 -11.12 8.36
N TRP A 31 -3.25 -10.51 7.67
CA TRP A 31 -3.00 -9.30 6.88
C TRP A 31 -3.71 -8.09 7.48
N LEU A 32 -3.01 -6.96 7.58
CA LEU A 32 -3.58 -5.67 7.95
C LEU A 32 -3.61 -4.74 6.73
N GLY A 33 -4.79 -4.26 6.37
CA GLY A 33 -5.00 -3.40 5.21
C GLY A 33 -5.95 -2.23 5.47
N VAL A 34 -6.23 -1.48 4.42
CA VAL A 34 -7.22 -0.39 4.40
C VAL A 34 -8.40 -0.82 3.53
N PRO A 35 -9.65 -0.48 3.90
CA PRO A 35 -10.79 -0.75 3.03
C PRO A 35 -10.64 -0.08 1.65
N ASP A 36 -11.28 -0.64 0.64
CA ASP A 36 -11.39 -0.10 -0.72
C ASP A 36 -10.05 0.13 -1.45
N ARG A 37 -9.04 -0.68 -1.13
CA ARG A 37 -7.72 -0.65 -1.76
C ARG A 37 -7.35 -1.98 -2.43
N LEU A 38 -6.24 -1.98 -3.18
CA LEU A 38 -5.76 -3.15 -3.94
C LEU A 38 -5.57 -4.40 -3.07
N GLU A 39 -5.16 -4.25 -1.81
CA GLU A 39 -5.01 -5.39 -0.91
C GLU A 39 -6.32 -6.17 -0.69
N THR A 40 -7.49 -5.52 -0.81
CA THR A 40 -8.80 -6.20 -0.68
C THR A 40 -9.08 -7.20 -1.80
N GLN A 41 -8.38 -7.07 -2.93
CA GLN A 41 -8.54 -7.93 -4.10
C GLN A 41 -7.32 -8.85 -4.31
N LEU A 42 -6.12 -8.38 -3.98
CA LEU A 42 -4.87 -9.05 -4.32
C LEU A 42 -4.34 -9.94 -3.19
N VAL A 43 -4.69 -9.68 -1.93
CA VAL A 43 -4.25 -10.55 -0.83
C VAL A 43 -4.97 -11.90 -0.94
N PRO A 44 -4.24 -13.03 -1.01
CA PRO A 44 -4.85 -14.35 -1.06
C PRO A 44 -5.75 -14.62 0.16
N GLN A 45 -6.90 -15.28 -0.05
CA GLN A 45 -7.88 -15.56 1.02
C GLN A 45 -7.31 -16.40 2.18
N GLN A 46 -6.22 -17.13 1.97
CA GLN A 46 -5.51 -17.86 3.02
C GLN A 46 -4.85 -16.96 4.08
N TYR A 47 -4.69 -15.66 3.80
CA TYR A 47 -4.21 -14.66 4.74
C TYR A 47 -5.40 -13.78 5.16
N PRO A 48 -6.01 -14.01 6.34
CA PRO A 48 -7.19 -13.26 6.73
C PRO A 48 -6.91 -11.76 6.78
N LEU A 49 -7.74 -10.98 6.10
CA LEU A 49 -7.58 -9.55 5.97
C LEU A 49 -8.38 -8.81 7.05
N HIS A 50 -7.66 -8.10 7.91
CA HIS A 50 -8.19 -7.17 8.89
C HIS A 50 -8.04 -5.76 8.32
N THR A 51 -9.11 -4.98 8.31
CA THR A 51 -9.09 -3.62 7.77
C THR A 51 -9.16 -2.58 8.88
N ILE A 52 -8.41 -1.50 8.70
CA ILE A 52 -8.50 -0.29 9.53
C ILE A 52 -8.76 0.92 8.65
N SER A 53 -9.69 1.78 9.07
CA SER A 53 -9.99 3.02 8.36
C SER A 53 -8.89 4.04 8.62
N VAL A 54 -8.10 4.36 7.59
CA VAL A 54 -7.04 5.37 7.68
C VAL A 54 -7.50 6.66 7.00
N GLN A 55 -7.92 7.64 7.80
CA GLN A 55 -8.53 8.89 7.33
C GLN A 55 -7.53 9.92 6.76
N GLY A 56 -6.22 9.64 6.78
CA GLY A 56 -5.18 10.65 6.56
C GLY A 56 -4.35 10.59 5.27
N PHE A 57 -4.33 9.48 4.52
CA PHE A 57 -3.35 9.30 3.43
C PHE A 57 -3.86 9.63 2.02
N GLN A 58 -4.97 10.36 1.90
CA GLN A 58 -5.47 10.91 0.63
C GLN A 58 -4.88 12.30 0.30
N GLN A 59 -4.07 12.89 1.19
CA GLN A 59 -3.50 14.22 0.95
C GLN A 59 -2.06 14.17 0.45
N ARG A 60 -1.88 14.15 -0.89
CA ARG A 60 -0.85 14.94 -1.62
C ARG A 60 -0.85 14.82 -3.15
N PHE A 61 -1.97 14.48 -3.78
CA PHE A 61 -2.20 14.96 -5.16
C PHE A 61 -2.76 16.40 -5.22
N GLY A 62 -3.03 17.01 -4.07
CA GLY A 62 -3.50 18.39 -3.95
C GLY A 62 -2.34 19.40 -3.83
N LEU A 63 -2.36 20.42 -4.69
CA LEU A 63 -1.58 21.68 -4.67
C LEU A 63 -0.06 21.58 -4.87
N GLY A 64 0.60 20.50 -4.43
CA GLY A 64 2.04 20.29 -4.64
C GLY A 64 2.42 20.02 -6.10
N THR A 65 1.60 19.23 -6.81
CA THR A 65 1.82 18.88 -8.22
C THR A 65 1.73 20.10 -9.14
N VAL A 66 0.78 21.00 -8.88
CA VAL A 66 0.63 22.26 -9.65
C VAL A 66 1.86 23.16 -9.46
N ARG A 67 2.42 23.20 -8.25
CA ARG A 67 3.61 24.01 -7.93
C ARG A 67 4.89 23.47 -8.60
N THR A 68 4.98 22.15 -8.79
CA THR A 68 6.09 21.52 -9.54
C THR A 68 6.02 21.84 -11.03
N PHE A 69 4.83 21.84 -11.64
CA PHE A 69 4.65 22.24 -13.04
C PHE A 69 4.96 23.73 -13.27
N SER A 70 4.62 24.62 -12.34
CA SER A 70 4.97 26.05 -12.45
C SER A 70 6.47 26.33 -12.34
N ARG A 71 7.26 25.44 -11.71
CA ARG A 71 8.71 25.60 -11.57
C ARG A 71 9.52 25.08 -12.76
N LEU A 72 8.88 24.35 -13.67
CA LEU A 72 9.54 23.77 -14.86
C LEU A 72 9.46 24.68 -16.10
N LYS A 73 8.70 25.79 -16.05
CA LYS A 73 8.61 26.77 -17.16
C LYS A 73 9.49 28.02 -16.99
N ILE A 74 10.29 28.14 -15.93
CA ILE A 74 11.16 29.30 -15.69
C ILE A 74 12.60 28.79 -15.58
N GLY A 75 13.20 28.54 -16.73
CA GLY A 75 14.56 28.00 -16.81
C GLY A 75 15.04 27.91 -18.26
N ARG A 76 14.72 28.92 -19.06
CA ARG A 76 15.34 29.18 -20.37
C ARG A 76 15.28 30.67 -20.65
N ALA A 77 16.38 31.35 -20.37
CA ALA A 77 16.92 32.50 -21.09
C ALA A 77 18.42 32.51 -20.79
#